data_AF-A0A8S9PCQ4-F1
#
_entry.id   AF-A0A8S9PCQ4-F1
#
_cell.length_a   1.000
_cell.length_b   1.000
_cell.length_c   1.000
_cell.angle_alpha   90.00
_cell.angle_beta   90.00
_cell.angle_gamma   90.00
#
_symmetry.space_group_name_H-M   'P 1'
#
loop_
_entity.id
_entity.type
_entity.pdbx_description
1 polymer ?
#
loop_
_entity_poly.entity_id
_entity_poly.type
_entity_poly.pdbx_seq_one_letter_code
_entity_poly.pdbx_strand_id
1 'polypeptide(L)'
;MISNRESARRSRMRKQKQLGDLINEVTVLKNDNAKITEQVDAATRRYVEMESKNDVLRAQAVELTERLRSLNSVLEMVEEISGQALDIPEVQNPWQIPCPIMQTNHGFC
;
A
#
# COMPACT_ATOMS: atom_id res chain seq x y z
N MET A 1 -53.58 21.29 36.03
CA MET A 1 -52.28 21.94 35.73
C MET A 1 -51.03 21.09 36.03
N ILE A 2 -51.09 20.03 36.85
CA ILE A 2 -49.94 19.17 37.19
C ILE A 2 -49.39 18.37 35.98
N SER A 3 -50.27 17.86 35.11
CA SER A 3 -49.89 17.06 33.93
C SER A 3 -48.93 17.79 32.96
N ASN A 4 -49.15 19.09 32.70
CA ASN A 4 -48.26 19.87 31.83
C ASN A 4 -46.86 20.04 32.44
N ARG A 5 -46.79 20.29 33.76
CA ARG A 5 -45.52 20.40 34.49
C ARG A 5 -44.73 19.10 34.41
N GLU A 6 -45.41 17.97 34.57
CA GLU A 6 -44.77 16.67 34.52
C GLU A 6 -44.32 16.28 33.11
N SER A 7 -45.11 16.59 32.08
CA SER A 7 -44.74 16.43 30.68
C SER A 7 -43.54 17.29 30.28
N ALA A 8 -43.50 18.56 30.73
CA ALA A 8 -42.35 19.43 30.52
C ALA A 8 -41.08 18.89 31.21
N ARG A 9 -41.21 18.36 32.43
CA ARG A 9 -40.09 17.71 33.14
C ARG A 9 -39.59 16.46 32.40
N ARG A 10 -40.49 15.56 31.99
CA ARG A 10 -40.13 14.35 31.22
C ARG A 10 -39.45 14.70 29.90
N SER A 11 -39.93 15.73 29.21
CA SER A 11 -39.31 16.23 27.97
C SER A 11 -37.88 16.71 28.20
N ARG A 12 -37.64 17.53 29.25
CA ARG A 12 -36.29 17.99 29.61
C ARG A 12 -35.36 16.82 29.93
N MET A 13 -35.82 15.86 30.74
CA MET A 13 -35.03 14.67 31.08
C MET A 13 -34.64 13.84 29.85
N ARG A 14 -35.58 13.65 28.90
CA ARG A 14 -35.28 12.95 27.63
C ARG A 14 -34.23 13.69 26.81
N LYS A 15 -34.36 15.00 26.64
CA LYS A 15 -33.37 15.82 25.92
C LYS A 15 -32.00 15.81 26.59
N GLN A 16 -31.95 15.86 27.92
CA GLN A 16 -30.70 15.77 28.67
C GLN A 16 -30.02 14.41 28.50
N LYS A 17 -30.80 13.33 28.52
CA LYS A 17 -30.28 11.98 28.22
C LYS A 17 -29.74 11.90 26.79
N GLN A 18 -30.52 12.34 25.80
CA GLN A 18 -30.10 12.35 24.39
C GLN A 18 -28.81 13.16 24.17
N LEU A 19 -28.65 14.30 24.85
CA LEU A 19 -27.43 15.08 24.78
C LEU A 19 -26.23 14.31 25.38
N GLY A 20 -26.43 13.64 26.52
CA GLY A 20 -25.40 12.79 27.12
C GLY A 20 -24.99 11.63 26.22
N ASP A 21 -25.97 10.95 25.64
CA ASP A 21 -25.75 9.84 24.70
C ASP A 21 -24.96 10.32 23.47
N LEU A 22 -25.31 11.48 22.90
CA LEU A 22 -24.60 12.06 21.74
C LEU A 22 -23.17 12.49 22.10
N ILE A 23 -22.95 13.05 23.29
CA ILE A 23 -21.59 13.39 23.75
C ILE A 23 -20.73 12.12 23.84
N ASN A 24 -21.28 11.04 24.39
CA ASN A 24 -20.58 9.76 24.46
C ASN A 24 -20.28 9.17 23.08
N GLU A 25 -21.22 9.28 22.13
CA GLU A 25 -21.00 8.83 20.75
C GLU A 25 -19.87 9.63 20.09
N VAL A 26 -19.85 10.96 20.26
CA VAL A 26 -18.79 11.81 19.74
C VAL A 26 -17.43 11.47 20.36
N THR A 27 -17.36 11.16 21.66
CA THR A 27 -16.08 10.78 22.29
C THR A 27 -15.57 9.44 21.78
N VAL A 28 -16.46 8.45 21.63
CA VAL A 28 -16.12 7.14 21.04
C VAL A 28 -15.61 7.32 19.61
N LEU A 29 -16.35 8.03 18.75
CA LEU A 29 -15.96 8.25 17.36
C LEU A 29 -14.63 9.00 17.23
N LYS A 30 -14.36 9.96 18.13
CA LYS A 30 -13.06 10.65 18.16
C LYS A 30 -11.91 9.70 18.49
N ASN A 31 -12.11 8.81 19.47
CA ASN A 31 -11.09 7.83 19.84
C ASN A 31 -10.86 6.81 18.72
N ASP A 32 -11.93 6.33 18.08
CA ASP A 32 -11.84 5.41 16.96
C ASP A 32 -11.13 6.04 15.76
N ASN A 33 -11.45 7.30 15.42
CA ASN A 33 -10.74 8.05 14.37
C ASN A 33 -9.25 8.21 14.69
N ALA A 34 -8.89 8.50 15.94
CA ALA A 34 -7.49 8.60 16.36
C ALA A 34 -6.77 7.26 16.18
N LYS A 35 -7.41 6.15 16.57
CA LYS A 35 -6.87 4.80 16.41
C LYS A 35 -6.71 4.41 14.94
N ILE A 36 -7.68 4.72 14.09
CA ILE A 36 -7.60 4.46 12.65
C ILE A 36 -6.44 5.27 12.04
N THR A 37 -6.29 6.53 12.43
CA THR A 37 -5.19 7.38 11.97
C THR A 37 -3.83 6.77 12.33
N GLU A 38 -3.65 6.32 13.57
CA GLU A 38 -2.42 5.65 14.01
C GLU A 38 -2.14 4.36 13.22
N GLN A 39 -3.18 3.57 12.92
CA GLN A 39 -3.06 2.36 12.12
C GLN A 39 -2.66 2.64 10.68
N VAL A 40 -3.25 3.68 10.07
CA VAL A 40 -2.89 4.14 8.72
C VAL A 40 -1.44 4.58 8.70
N ASP A 41 -1.01 5.42 9.65
CA ASP A 41 0.37 5.88 9.73
C ASP A 41 1.37 4.72 9.88
N ALA A 42 1.03 3.74 10.71
CA ALA A 42 1.86 2.54 10.88
C ALA A 42 1.93 1.69 9.60
N ALA A 43 0.81 1.52 8.90
CA ALA A 43 0.75 0.80 7.62
C ALA A 43 1.55 1.54 6.53
N THR A 44 1.43 2.86 6.45
CA THR A 44 2.19 3.70 5.51
C THR A 44 3.69 3.58 5.75
N ARG A 45 4.15 3.64 7.02
CA ARG A 45 5.58 3.44 7.33
C ARG A 45 6.09 2.08 6.87
N ARG A 46 5.33 1.01 7.12
CA ARG A 46 5.69 -0.35 6.66
C ARG A 46 5.70 -0.46 5.14
N TYR A 47 4.76 0.19 4.46
CA TYR A 47 4.71 0.22 3.00
C TYR A 47 5.94 0.91 2.42
N VAL A 48 6.32 2.08 2.94
CA VAL A 48 7.55 2.78 2.50
C VAL A 48 8.80 1.93 2.74
N GLU A 49 8.89 1.25 3.88
CA GLU A 49 10.00 0.34 4.16
C GLU A 49 10.05 -0.82 3.15
N MET A 50 8.90 -1.44 2.86
CA MET A 50 8.80 -2.51 1.87
C MET A 50 9.19 -2.01 0.47
N GLU A 51 8.72 -0.83 0.08
CA GLU A 51 9.01 -0.27 -1.24
C GLU A 51 10.49 0.07 -1.39
N SER A 52 11.14 0.56 -0.34
CA SER A 52 12.59 0.75 -0.35
C SER A 52 13.37 -0.55 -0.54
N LYS A 53 12.87 -1.67 0.02
CA LYS A 53 13.47 -3.00 -0.20
C LYS A 53 13.22 -3.47 -1.64
N ASN A 54 12.04 -3.21 -2.19
CA ASN A 54 11.74 -3.48 -3.60
C ASN A 54 12.66 -2.68 -4.53
N ASP A 55 12.90 -1.40 -4.25
CA ASP A 55 13.85 -0.56 -5.01
C ASP A 55 15.25 -1.18 -5.05
N VAL A 56 15.75 -1.63 -3.89
CA VAL A 56 17.06 -2.30 -3.79
C VAL A 56 17.07 -3.59 -4.61
N LEU A 57 16.04 -4.42 -4.50
CA LEU A 57 15.95 -5.67 -5.28
C LEU A 57 15.86 -5.40 -6.79
N ARG A 58 15.12 -4.36 -7.20
CA ARG A 58 15.03 -3.93 -8.60
C ARG A 58 16.39 -3.47 -9.12
N ALA A 59 17.13 -2.68 -8.35
CA ALA A 59 18.49 -2.25 -8.70
C ALA A 59 19.45 -3.43 -8.84
N GLN A 60 19.42 -4.37 -7.89
CA GLN A 60 20.24 -5.60 -7.95
C GLN A 60 19.89 -6.47 -9.16
N ALA A 61 18.60 -6.59 -9.49
CA ALA A 61 18.18 -7.34 -10.67
C ALA A 61 18.73 -6.71 -11.95
N VAL A 62 18.64 -5.38 -12.09
CA VAL A 62 19.22 -4.65 -13.24
C VAL A 62 20.73 -4.87 -13.33
N GLU A 63 21.46 -4.71 -12.23
CA GLU A 63 22.91 -4.92 -12.19
C GLU A 63 23.30 -6.33 -12.62
N LEU A 64 22.61 -7.35 -12.10
CA LEU A 64 22.88 -8.75 -12.47
C LEU A 64 22.55 -9.03 -13.94
N THR A 65 21.45 -8.48 -14.46
CA THR A 65 21.11 -8.59 -15.88
C THR A 65 22.15 -7.92 -16.78
N GLU A 66 22.67 -6.75 -16.39
CA GLU A 66 23.72 -6.06 -17.15
C GLU A 66 25.04 -6.84 -17.13
N ARG A 67 25.45 -7.36 -15.96
CA ARG A 67 26.64 -8.22 -15.84
C ARG A 67 26.51 -9.46 -16.71
N LEU A 68 25.34 -10.10 -16.71
CA LEU A 68 25.08 -11.28 -17.52
C LEU A 68 25.11 -10.94 -19.02
N ARG A 69 24.50 -9.82 -19.45
CA ARG A 69 24.58 -9.34 -20.83
C ARG A 69 26.03 -9.08 -21.26
N SER A 70 26.84 -8.50 -20.38
CA SER A 70 28.27 -8.27 -20.64
C SER A 70 29.02 -9.59 -20.84
N LEU A 71 28.74 -10.61 -20.02
CA LEU A 71 29.35 -11.93 -20.17
C LEU A 71 28.89 -12.62 -21.45
N ASN A 72 27.61 -12.54 -21.78
CA ASN A 72 27.05 -13.06 -23.03
C ASN A 72 27.74 -12.42 -24.25
N SER A 73 27.93 -11.10 -24.25
CA SER A 73 28.66 -10.40 -25.33
C SER A 73 30.12 -10.84 -25.46
N VAL A 74 30.79 -11.17 -24.34
CA VAL A 74 32.15 -11.74 -24.39
C VAL A 74 32.13 -13.15 -24.98
N LEU A 75 31.13 -13.97 -24.65
CA LEU A 75 30.99 -15.31 -25.22
C LEU A 75 30.73 -15.25 -26.74
N GLU A 76 29.89 -14.32 -27.19
CA GLU A 76 29.66 -14.07 -28.64
C GLU A 76 30.96 -13.72 -29.37
N MET A 77 31.83 -12.88 -28.78
CA MET A 77 33.15 -12.58 -29.37
C MET A 77 34.06 -13.82 -29.43
N VAL A 78 34.03 -14.68 -28.42
CA VAL A 78 34.81 -15.94 -28.42
C VAL A 78 34.28 -16.92 -29.46
N GLU A 79 32.96 -17.00 -29.63
CA GLU A 79 32.31 -17.79 -30.69
C GLU A 79 32.83 -17.38 -32.07
N GLU A 80 32.87 -16.08 -32.35
CA GLU A 80 33.34 -15.52 -33.62
C GLU A 80 34.82 -15.84 -33.88
N ILE A 81 35.68 -15.76 -32.86
CA ILE A 81 37.12 -16.04 -32.98
C ILE A 81 37.40 -17.54 -33.12
N SER A 82 36.66 -18.39 -32.41
CA SER A 82 36.92 -19.84 -32.33
C SER A 82 36.20 -20.64 -33.43
N GLY A 83 35.14 -20.09 -34.03
CA GLY A 83 34.29 -20.78 -35.00
C GLY A 83 33.45 -21.92 -34.41
N GLN A 84 33.39 -22.04 -33.07
CA GLN A 84 32.57 -23.01 -32.35
C GLN A 84 31.30 -22.34 -31.86
N ALA A 85 30.14 -22.86 -32.24
CA ALA A 85 28.85 -22.31 -31.81
C ALA A 85 28.62 -22.50 -30.30
N LEU A 86 28.30 -21.42 -29.59
CA LEU A 86 28.01 -21.41 -28.15
C LEU A 86 26.52 -21.14 -27.93
N ASP A 87 25.83 -22.01 -27.21
CA ASP A 87 24.41 -21.82 -26.86
C ASP A 87 24.29 -20.87 -25.66
N ILE A 88 24.14 -19.57 -25.95
CA ILE A 88 24.08 -18.50 -24.94
C ILE A 88 22.62 -18.26 -24.53
N PRO A 89 22.22 -18.51 -23.26
CA PRO A 89 20.84 -18.36 -22.83
C PRO A 89 20.38 -16.88 -22.76
N GLU A 90 19.18 -16.61 -23.27
CA GLU A 90 18.50 -15.31 -23.09
C GLU A 90 17.77 -15.28 -21.74
N VAL A 91 18.15 -14.34 -20.88
CA VAL A 91 17.52 -14.17 -19.55
C VAL A 91 16.38 -13.17 -19.65
N GLN A 92 15.14 -13.66 -19.46
CA GLN A 92 13.94 -12.82 -19.38
C GLN A 92 13.93 -12.01 -18.09
N ASN A 93 13.39 -10.78 -18.13
CA ASN A 93 13.24 -9.93 -16.96
C ASN A 93 12.17 -10.52 -16.02
N PRO A 94 12.51 -10.93 -14.78
CA PRO A 94 11.55 -11.51 -13.85
C PRO A 94 10.41 -10.57 -13.46
N TRP A 95 10.58 -9.27 -13.68
CA TRP A 95 9.62 -8.22 -13.33
C TRP A 95 8.72 -7.77 -14.49
N GLN A 96 8.75 -8.45 -15.63
CA GLN A 96 7.71 -8.32 -16.66
C GLN A 96 6.45 -9.05 -16.20
N ILE A 97 5.79 -8.49 -15.17
CA ILE A 97 4.43 -8.86 -14.81
C ILE A 97 3.52 -8.15 -15.82
N PRO A 98 2.77 -8.86 -16.67
CA PRO A 98 1.73 -8.23 -17.46
C PRO A 98 0.67 -7.75 -16.47
N CYS A 99 0.67 -6.46 -16.11
CA CYS A 99 -0.40 -5.90 -15.29
C CYS A 99 -1.70 -5.97 -16.11
N PRO A 100 -2.72 -6.73 -15.69
CA PRO A 100 -4.07 -6.46 -16.16
C PRO A 100 -4.41 -5.08 -15.62
N ILE A 101 -4.66 -4.12 -16.49
CA ILE A 101 -5.17 -2.80 -16.14
C ILE A 101 -6.51 -3.04 -15.42
N MET A 102 -6.48 -3.13 -14.09
CA MET A 102 -7.67 -2.93 -13.29
C MET A 102 -7.93 -1.44 -13.38
N GLN A 103 -8.89 -1.09 -14.26
CA GLN A 103 -9.47 0.25 -14.35
C GLN A 103 -10.19 0.58 -13.05
N THR A 104 -9.43 0.81 -11.97
CA THR A 104 -9.94 1.56 -10.84
C THR A 104 -9.53 3.00 -11.10
N ASN A 105 -10.50 3.79 -11.57
CA ASN A 105 -10.48 5.24 -11.38
C ASN A 105 -9.98 5.49 -9.96
N HIS A 106 -8.79 6.06 -9.83
CA HIS A 106 -8.15 6.75 -8.70
C HIS A 106 -6.65 6.52 -8.86
N GLY A 107 -6.02 7.47 -9.54
CA GLY A 107 -4.61 7.43 -9.84
C GLY A 107 -3.78 7.51 -8.57
N PHE A 108 -3.05 6.44 -8.30
CA PHE A 108 -1.78 6.47 -7.59
C PHE A 108 -0.91 5.41 -8.25
N CYS A 109 0.02 5.90 -9.08
CA CYS A 109 1.29 5.21 -9.33
C CYS A 109 2.25 5.57 -8.19
#